data_AF-A0A965D2F0-F1
#
_entry.id   AF-A0A965D2F0-F1
#
_cell.length_a   1.000
_cell.length_b   1.000
_cell.length_c   1.000
_cell.angle_alpha   90.00
_cell.angle_beta   90.00
_cell.angle_gamma   90.00
#
_symmetry.space_group_name_H-M   'P 1'
#
loop_
_entity.id
_entity.type
_entity.pdbx_description
1 polymer ?
#
loop_
_entity_poly.entity_id
_entity_poly.type
_entity_poly.pdbx_seq_one_letter_code
_entity_poly.pdbx_strand_id
1 'polypeptide(L)'
;VIGTQGGGLASLQIMGHYSCRNRNKQKGGKISEHGRGRAVDIGAFKLKNGTSFSVLRDWNGSKWSDELSKMHRAACGPFGTVLGPRANKYHKDHFHFDTARYRSGSYCK
;
A
#
# COMPACT_ATOMS: atom_id res chain seq x y z
N VAL A 1 -11.20 -3.10 8.90
CA VAL A 1 -10.48 -2.24 9.86
C VAL A 1 -11.18 -0.89 10.08
N ILE A 2 -11.45 -0.10 9.04
CA ILE A 2 -12.07 1.26 9.17
C ILE A 2 -13.55 1.33 8.73
N GLY A 3 -14.24 0.20 8.60
CA GLY A 3 -15.54 0.10 7.91
C GLY A 3 -16.68 0.90 8.54
N THR A 4 -16.65 1.11 9.86
CA THR A 4 -17.66 1.87 10.61
C THR A 4 -17.17 3.24 11.06
N GLN A 5 -15.87 3.51 11.00
CA GLN A 5 -15.30 4.79 11.44
C GLN A 5 -15.67 5.89 10.45
N GLY A 6 -16.16 7.02 10.97
CA GLY A 6 -16.52 8.19 10.15
C GLY A 6 -17.54 7.89 9.04
N GLY A 7 -18.43 6.90 9.24
CA GLY A 7 -19.39 6.45 8.23
C GLY A 7 -18.80 5.52 7.16
N GLY A 8 -17.55 5.07 7.35
CA GLY A 8 -16.82 4.17 6.46
C GLY A 8 -15.96 4.89 5.42
N LEU A 9 -15.22 4.10 4.64
CA LEU A 9 -14.35 4.58 3.58
C LEU A 9 -15.20 5.22 2.46
N ALA A 10 -14.81 6.43 2.05
CA ALA A 10 -15.40 7.14 0.92
C ALA A 10 -14.50 7.10 -0.32
N SER A 11 -13.17 7.27 -0.15
CA SER A 11 -12.23 7.19 -1.27
C SER A 11 -10.81 6.83 -0.83
N LEU A 12 -10.04 6.39 -1.81
CA LEU A 12 -8.61 6.06 -1.71
C LEU A 12 -7.82 7.01 -2.60
N GLN A 13 -6.67 7.48 -2.12
CA GLN A 13 -5.69 8.17 -2.95
C GLN A 13 -4.74 7.13 -3.56
N ILE A 14 -4.95 6.84 -4.85
CA ILE A 14 -4.04 6.00 -5.64
C ILE A 14 -2.85 6.85 -6.08
N MET A 15 -1.64 6.45 -5.68
CA MET A 15 -0.38 7.13 -6.05
C MET A 15 0.28 6.49 -7.27
N GLY A 16 -0.03 5.23 -7.55
CA GLY A 16 0.57 4.47 -8.65
C GLY A 16 -0.26 3.24 -8.98
N HIS A 17 -0.32 2.90 -10.27
CA HIS A 17 -0.88 1.63 -10.73
C HIS A 17 -0.05 1.12 -11.91
N TYR A 18 -0.41 1.44 -13.15
CA TYR A 18 0.41 1.05 -14.30
C TYR A 18 1.58 2.02 -14.51
N SER A 19 2.77 1.48 -14.71
CA SER A 19 3.94 2.23 -15.13
C SER A 19 4.88 1.28 -15.87
N CYS A 20 5.05 1.47 -17.19
CA CYS A 20 5.90 0.62 -18.02
C CYS A 20 7.38 0.77 -17.63
N ARG A 21 7.83 -0.01 -16.64
CA ARG A 21 9.19 0.05 -16.10
C ARG A 21 9.67 -1.28 -15.52
N ASN A 22 10.98 -1.41 -15.46
CA ASN A 22 11.62 -2.41 -14.62
C ASN A 22 11.51 -2.05 -13.13
N ARG A 23 11.68 -3.05 -12.27
CA ARG A 23 11.81 -2.85 -10.83
C ARG A 23 12.93 -1.83 -10.58
N ASN A 24 12.65 -0.85 -9.71
CA ASN A 24 13.56 0.25 -9.38
C ASN A 24 14.11 1.03 -10.59
N LYS A 25 13.44 0.98 -11.77
CA LYS A 25 13.90 1.57 -13.04
C LYS A 25 15.28 1.05 -13.50
N GLN A 26 15.70 -0.12 -13.03
CA GLN A 26 17.00 -0.69 -13.38
C GLN A 26 17.00 -1.30 -14.79
N LYS A 27 17.89 -0.83 -15.68
CA LYS A 27 18.05 -1.37 -17.03
C LYS A 27 18.43 -2.86 -16.98
N GLY A 28 17.79 -3.68 -17.82
CA GLY A 28 17.98 -5.14 -17.85
C GLY A 28 17.43 -5.91 -16.62
N GLY A 29 16.89 -5.20 -15.62
CA GLY A 29 16.28 -5.82 -14.44
C GLY A 29 14.92 -6.45 -14.73
N LYS A 30 14.41 -7.21 -13.75
CA LYS A 30 13.05 -7.79 -13.81
C LYS A 30 12.00 -6.68 -13.98
N ILE A 31 10.97 -6.96 -14.79
CA ILE A 31 9.80 -6.08 -14.93
C ILE A 31 9.10 -5.93 -13.56
N SER A 32 8.70 -4.70 -13.22
CA SER A 32 7.92 -4.41 -12.01
C SER A 32 6.50 -4.95 -12.16
N GLU A 33 5.83 -5.29 -11.05
CA GLU A 33 4.40 -5.60 -11.13
C GLU A 33 3.58 -4.38 -11.60
N HIS A 34 4.02 -3.15 -11.34
CA HIS A 34 3.44 -1.95 -11.99
C HIS A 34 3.61 -1.98 -13.52
N GLY A 35 4.75 -2.46 -14.02
CA GLY A 35 4.99 -2.64 -15.46
C GLY A 35 4.12 -3.71 -16.08
N ARG A 36 3.54 -4.59 -15.27
CA ARG A 36 2.57 -5.61 -15.68
C ARG A 36 1.11 -5.19 -15.44
N GLY A 37 0.87 -4.01 -14.87
CA GLY A 37 -0.47 -3.57 -14.44
C GLY A 37 -1.04 -4.41 -13.30
N ARG A 38 -0.18 -4.97 -12.45
CA ARG A 38 -0.51 -5.92 -11.37
C ARG A 38 -0.18 -5.39 -9.97
N ALA A 39 0.00 -4.08 -9.84
CA ALA A 39 0.33 -3.43 -8.58
C ALA A 39 -0.43 -2.12 -8.41
N VAL A 40 -0.68 -1.75 -7.16
CA VAL A 40 -1.29 -0.48 -6.77
C VAL A 40 -0.58 0.10 -5.55
N ASP A 41 -0.37 1.41 -5.58
CA ASP A 41 0.15 2.20 -4.47
C ASP A 41 -0.96 3.07 -3.89
N ILE A 42 -1.20 2.94 -2.58
CA ILE A 42 -2.24 3.69 -1.87
C ILE A 42 -1.60 4.55 -0.78
N GLY A 43 -1.76 5.87 -0.89
CA GLY A 43 -1.13 6.84 0.01
C GLY A 43 -2.05 7.37 1.10
N ALA A 44 -3.35 7.46 0.85
CA ALA A 44 -4.29 8.09 1.77
C ALA A 44 -5.71 7.55 1.63
N PHE A 45 -6.50 7.83 2.67
CA PHE A 45 -7.86 7.37 2.86
C PHE A 45 -8.72 8.56 3.27
N LYS A 46 -9.92 8.65 2.69
CA LYS A 46 -10.94 9.63 3.08
C LYS A 46 -12.20 8.90 3.53
N LEU A 47 -12.73 9.27 4.68
CA LEU A 47 -13.97 8.73 5.24
C LEU A 47 -15.18 9.58 4.83
N LYS A 48 -16.38 9.01 4.93
CA LYS A 48 -17.63 9.70 4.54
C LYS A 48 -17.90 10.96 5.35
N ASN A 49 -17.47 11.03 6.60
CA ASN A 49 -17.57 12.23 7.44
C ASN A 49 -16.53 13.32 7.09
N GLY A 50 -15.75 13.15 6.02
CA GLY A 50 -14.74 14.10 5.56
C GLY A 50 -13.35 13.90 6.16
N THR A 51 -13.20 13.06 7.19
CA THR A 51 -11.88 12.80 7.80
C THR A 51 -10.93 12.19 6.77
N SER A 52 -9.71 12.70 6.70
CA SER A 52 -8.68 12.19 5.81
C SER A 52 -7.40 11.89 6.58
N PHE A 53 -6.74 10.79 6.25
CA PHE A 53 -5.47 10.38 6.85
C PHE A 53 -4.62 9.66 5.80
N SER A 54 -3.31 9.71 5.96
CA SER A 54 -2.32 9.28 4.99
C SER A 54 -1.24 8.41 5.61
N VAL A 55 -0.70 7.48 4.84
CA VAL A 55 0.41 6.64 5.28
C VAL A 55 1.61 7.51 5.69
N LEU A 56 1.96 8.52 4.89
CA LEU A 56 3.10 9.39 5.20
C LEU A 56 3.00 10.12 6.55
N ARG A 57 1.86 10.78 6.82
CA ARG A 57 1.72 11.63 8.01
C ARG A 57 1.26 10.87 9.24
N ASP A 58 0.46 9.83 9.03
CA ASP A 58 -0.35 9.24 10.11
C ASP A 58 0.13 7.85 10.53
N TRP A 59 1.16 7.28 9.89
CA TRP A 59 1.69 5.95 10.21
C TRP A 59 2.28 5.82 11.63
N ASN A 60 2.87 6.89 12.17
CA ASN A 60 3.45 6.90 13.52
C ASN A 60 2.89 8.06 14.35
N GLY A 61 2.50 7.80 15.59
CA GLY A 61 2.14 8.84 16.57
C GLY A 61 0.83 9.56 16.31
N SER A 62 0.05 9.15 15.31
CA SER A 62 -1.31 9.64 15.06
C SER A 62 -2.36 8.69 15.64
N LYS A 63 -3.59 9.18 15.78
CA LYS A 63 -4.77 8.35 16.13
C LYS A 63 -5.10 7.26 15.10
N TRP A 64 -4.51 7.30 13.91
CA TRP A 64 -4.71 6.34 12.82
C TRP A 64 -3.58 5.31 12.69
N SER A 65 -2.53 5.42 13.51
CA SER A 65 -1.33 4.59 13.41
C SER A 65 -1.69 3.09 13.53
N ASP A 66 -2.57 2.76 14.48
CA ASP A 66 -3.00 1.39 14.72
C ASP A 66 -3.87 0.85 13.59
N GLU A 67 -4.81 1.64 13.07
CA GLU A 67 -5.64 1.29 11.92
C GLU A 67 -4.78 1.05 10.69
N LEU A 68 -3.83 1.95 10.39
CA LEU A 68 -2.93 1.81 9.25
C LEU A 68 -2.06 0.55 9.38
N SER A 69 -1.51 0.28 10.56
CA SER A 69 -0.75 -0.93 10.85
C SER A 69 -1.60 -2.20 10.69
N LYS A 70 -2.85 -2.19 11.17
CA LYS A 70 -3.80 -3.31 11.01
C LYS A 70 -4.18 -3.51 9.55
N MET A 71 -4.39 -2.44 8.79
CA MET A 71 -4.72 -2.50 7.35
C MET A 71 -3.57 -3.09 6.54
N HIS A 72 -2.33 -2.63 6.77
CA HIS A 72 -1.14 -3.21 6.13
C HIS A 72 -1.00 -4.69 6.46
N ARG A 73 -1.13 -5.07 7.74
CA ARG A 73 -1.06 -6.48 8.16
C ARG A 73 -2.16 -7.33 7.54
N ALA A 74 -3.39 -6.84 7.46
CA ALA A 74 -4.52 -7.57 6.89
C ALA A 74 -4.40 -7.79 5.37
N ALA A 75 -3.58 -6.98 4.68
CA ALA A 75 -3.30 -7.18 3.26
C ALA A 75 -2.36 -8.38 3.00
N CYS A 76 -1.67 -8.90 4.01
CA CYS A 76 -0.83 -10.09 3.89
C CYS A 76 -1.66 -11.36 3.71
N GLY A 77 -1.36 -12.12 2.65
CA GLY A 77 -2.12 -13.30 2.25
C GLY A 77 -2.92 -13.04 0.97
N PRO A 78 -3.90 -12.11 0.96
CA PRO A 78 -4.62 -11.74 -0.25
C PRO A 78 -3.71 -11.21 -1.37
N PHE A 79 -2.68 -10.44 -1.00
CA PHE A 79 -1.67 -9.95 -1.94
C PHE A 79 -0.39 -10.79 -1.89
N GLY A 80 0.30 -10.82 -3.03
CA GLY A 80 1.58 -11.46 -3.21
C GLY A 80 2.71 -10.69 -2.53
N THR A 81 2.74 -9.37 -2.75
CA THR A 81 3.67 -8.46 -2.08
C THR A 81 2.89 -7.36 -1.37
N VAL A 82 3.27 -7.08 -0.13
CA VAL A 82 2.73 -6.00 0.70
C VAL A 82 3.90 -5.23 1.29
N LEU A 83 4.08 -3.99 0.88
CA LEU A 83 5.13 -3.11 1.41
C LEU A 83 4.51 -1.89 2.04
N GLY A 84 5.07 -1.44 3.16
CA GLY A 84 4.70 -0.20 3.80
C GLY A 84 5.91 0.56 4.34
N PRO A 85 5.69 1.54 5.24
CA PRO A 85 6.74 2.46 5.67
C PRO A 85 7.96 1.84 6.35
N ARG A 86 7.83 0.60 6.84
CA ARG A 86 8.94 -0.16 7.44
C ARG A 86 9.72 -1.00 6.43
N ALA A 87 9.24 -1.16 5.20
CA ALA A 87 9.90 -1.98 4.19
C ALA A 87 11.22 -1.37 3.71
N ASN A 88 11.20 -0.10 3.30
CA ASN A 88 12.38 0.68 2.88
C ASN A 88 12.00 2.14 2.61
N LYS A 89 13.00 2.96 2.25
CA LYS A 89 12.83 4.40 1.96
C LYS A 89 11.83 4.73 0.85
N TYR A 90 11.58 3.83 -0.10
CA TYR A 90 10.69 4.08 -1.25
C TYR A 90 9.21 3.90 -0.92
N HIS A 91 8.87 3.26 0.21
CA HIS A 91 7.48 2.96 0.60
C HIS A 91 7.08 3.70 1.88
N LYS A 92 7.76 4.80 2.21
CA LYS A 92 7.50 5.58 3.43
C LYS A 92 6.14 6.26 3.43
N ASP A 93 5.62 6.57 2.25
CA ASP A 93 4.46 7.43 2.05
C ASP A 93 3.23 6.68 1.49
N HIS A 94 3.34 5.38 1.22
CA HIS A 94 2.25 4.58 0.67
C HIS A 94 2.36 3.10 1.06
N PHE A 95 1.26 2.38 0.89
CA PHE A 95 1.28 0.93 0.80
C PHE A 95 1.38 0.49 -0.65
N HIS A 96 2.32 -0.39 -0.95
CA HIS A 96 2.42 -1.07 -2.25
C HIS A 96 1.80 -2.46 -2.10
N PHE A 97 0.88 -2.79 -2.99
CA PHE A 97 0.27 -4.11 -3.08
C PHE A 97 0.42 -4.66 -4.49
N ASP A 98 0.83 -5.92 -4.63
CA ASP A 98 0.86 -6.59 -5.92
C ASP A 98 0.48 -8.08 -5.86
N THR A 99 0.33 -8.69 -7.04
CA THR A 99 -0.07 -10.10 -7.18
C THR A 99 1.10 -11.04 -7.52
N ALA A 100 2.35 -10.67 -7.21
CA ALA A 100 3.50 -11.54 -7.48
C ALA A 100 3.40 -12.86 -6.69
N ARG A 101 3.73 -13.99 -7.32
CA ARG A 101 3.69 -15.31 -6.67
C ARG A 101 5.09 -15.72 -6.24
N TYR A 102 5.23 -16.14 -4.98
CA TYR A 102 6.47 -16.66 -4.39
C TYR A 102 6.23 -18.08 -3.87
N ARG A 103 7.28 -18.91 -3.85
CA ARG A 103 7.19 -20.28 -3.31
C ARG A 103 6.92 -20.32 -1.80
N SER A 104 7.37 -19.30 -1.07
CA SER A 104 7.26 -19.19 0.39
C SER A 104 5.97 -18.49 0.87
N GLY A 105 5.01 -18.24 -0.02
CA GLY A 105 3.82 -17.42 0.29
C GLY A 105 4.08 -15.91 0.15
N SER A 106 3.16 -15.09 0.66
CA SER A 106 3.19 -13.63 0.51
C SER A 106 4.44 -12.99 1.13
N TYR A 107 5.04 -12.03 0.43
CA TYR A 107 6.14 -11.21 0.93
C TYR A 107 5.60 -9.92 1.57
N CYS A 108 5.73 -9.82 2.90
CA CYS A 108 5.20 -8.70 3.68
C CYS A 108 6.28 -7.98 4.47
N LYS A 109 6.40 -6.66 4.28
CA LYS A 109 7.37 -5.80 4.97
C LYS A 109 6.84 -4.40 5.27
#